data_AF-A0A380EMU7-F1
#
_entry.id   AF-A0A380EMU7-F1
#
_cell.length_a   1.000
_cell.length_b   1.000
_cell.length_c   1.000
_cell.angle_alpha   90.00
_cell.angle_beta   90.00
_cell.angle_gamma   90.00
#
_symmetry.space_group_name_H-M   'P 1'
#
loop_
_entity.id
_entity.type
_entity.pdbx_description
1 polymer ?
#
loop_
_entity_poly.entity_id
_entity_poly.type
_entity_poly.pdbx_seq_one_letter_code
_entity_poly.pdbx_strand_id
1 'polypeptide(L)'
;MILFVAMFFIFIAILTLTMWSEYRGNPILANLGIYGPNMEGKEVRFGAGLSALFTVITTAFTTGSVNNMHDSLTPIGGLGPMVLMMLNVVFGGEGVGLMNLLIFVLLTVFICSLMVGKTPEYLNMPIGARENEMYCLSLSHTPNFNFSIFSTCFYDSWSK
;
A
#
# COMPACT_ATOMS: atom_id res chain seq x y z
N MET A 1 -13.89 13.59 0.84
CA MET A 1 -12.73 14.46 0.54
C MET A 1 -11.49 14.08 1.34
N ILE A 2 -11.55 13.92 2.67
CA ILE A 2 -10.39 13.58 3.50
C ILE A 2 -9.71 12.25 3.10
N LEU A 3 -10.50 11.24 2.71
CA LEU A 3 -9.98 9.93 2.28
C LEU A 3 -9.09 10.04 1.03
N PHE A 4 -9.50 10.85 0.06
CA PHE A 4 -8.74 11.08 -1.16
C PHE A 4 -7.41 11.80 -0.89
N VAL A 5 -7.42 12.75 0.06
CA VAL A 5 -6.20 13.44 0.51
C VAL A 5 -5.24 12.46 1.19
N ALA A 6 -5.75 11.56 2.04
CA ALA A 6 -4.93 10.53 2.68
C ALA A 6 -4.28 9.58 1.66
N MET A 7 -5.04 9.14 0.64
CA MET A 7 -4.51 8.31 -0.45
C MET A 7 -3.43 9.05 -1.25
N PHE A 8 -3.66 10.32 -1.60
CA PHE A 8 -2.68 11.14 -2.29
C PHE A 8 -1.40 11.36 -1.49
N PHE A 9 -1.52 11.54 -0.17
CA PHE A 9 -0.37 11.72 0.70
C PHE A 9 0.52 10.47 0.72
N ILE A 10 -0.06 9.28 0.86
CA ILE A 10 0.67 8.01 0.82
C ILE A 10 1.32 7.81 -0.55
N PHE A 11 0.58 8.09 -1.63
CA PHE A 11 1.08 7.98 -3.01
C PHE A 11 2.31 8.87 -3.25
N ILE A 12 2.23 10.14 -2.87
CA ILE A 12 3.34 11.10 -3.04
C ILE A 12 4.53 10.70 -2.17
N ALA A 13 4.31 10.26 -0.93
CA ALA A 13 5.40 9.82 -0.05
C ALA A 13 6.17 8.64 -0.67
N ILE A 14 5.47 7.62 -1.16
CA ILE A 14 6.10 6.46 -1.78
C ILE A 14 6.75 6.84 -3.11
N LEU A 15 6.12 7.70 -3.93
CA LEU A 15 6.70 8.19 -5.19
C LEU A 15 8.01 8.96 -4.97
N THR A 16 8.05 9.85 -3.98
CA THR A 16 9.29 10.60 -3.69
C THR A 16 10.40 9.69 -3.21
N LEU A 17 10.08 8.68 -2.40
CA LEU A 17 11.03 7.70 -1.89
C LEU A 17 11.61 6.83 -3.03
N THR A 18 10.78 6.34 -3.94
CA THR A 18 11.24 5.54 -5.09
C THR A 18 12.01 6.37 -6.11
N MET A 19 11.55 7.59 -6.41
CA MET A 19 12.31 8.52 -7.25
C MET A 19 13.69 8.78 -6.66
N TRP A 20 13.75 9.12 -5.38
CA TRP A 20 15.01 9.44 -4.71
C TRP A 20 15.98 8.26 -4.68
N SER A 21 15.49 7.04 -4.47
CA SER A 21 16.34 5.85 -4.50
C SER A 21 16.85 5.53 -5.91
N GLU A 22 16.01 5.67 -6.95
CA GLU A 22 16.42 5.41 -8.34
C GLU A 22 17.42 6.45 -8.86
N TYR A 23 17.33 7.71 -8.42
CA TYR A 23 18.33 8.74 -8.73
C TYR A 23 19.66 8.53 -8.00
N ARG A 24 19.66 7.92 -6.82
CA ARG A 24 20.90 7.52 -6.13
C ARG A 24 21.63 6.37 -6.82
N GLY A 25 20.92 5.57 -7.62
CA GLY A 25 21.51 4.51 -8.41
C GLY A 25 22.05 3.35 -7.58
N ASN A 26 22.90 2.54 -8.19
CA ASN A 26 23.52 1.38 -7.55
C ASN A 26 24.98 1.70 -7.18
N PRO A 27 25.39 1.57 -5.89
CA PRO A 27 26.77 1.83 -5.47
C PRO A 27 27.81 0.93 -6.14
N ILE A 28 27.41 -0.26 -6.62
CA ILE A 28 28.29 -1.17 -7.36
C ILE A 28 28.65 -0.58 -8.73
N LEU A 29 27.70 0.06 -9.42
CA LEU A 29 27.98 0.74 -10.69
C LEU A 29 28.85 1.98 -10.51
N ALA A 30 28.68 2.70 -9.38
CA ALA A 30 29.54 3.84 -9.05
C ALA A 30 31.01 3.41 -8.86
N ASN A 31 31.26 2.26 -8.24
CA ASN A 31 32.61 1.69 -8.11
C ASN A 31 33.24 1.27 -9.44
N LEU A 32 32.41 0.98 -10.46
CA LEU A 32 32.85 0.67 -11.83
C LEU A 32 33.06 1.93 -12.70
N GLY A 33 32.92 3.13 -12.12
CA GLY A 33 33.09 4.41 -12.80
C GLY A 33 31.87 4.87 -13.61
N ILE A 34 30.73 4.17 -13.48
CA ILE A 34 29.47 4.55 -14.12
C ILE A 34 28.65 5.35 -13.10
N TYR A 35 28.63 6.67 -13.28
CA TYR A 35 27.87 7.58 -12.44
C TYR A 35 26.54 7.92 -13.11
N GLY A 36 25.43 7.73 -12.39
CA GLY A 36 24.12 8.08 -12.89
C GLY A 36 22.97 7.39 -12.16
N PRO A 37 21.73 7.71 -12.57
CA PRO A 37 20.55 7.02 -12.08
C PRO A 37 20.57 5.54 -12.50
N ASN A 38 19.85 4.70 -11.76
CA ASN A 38 19.73 3.29 -12.11
C ASN A 38 19.01 3.15 -13.46
N MET A 39 19.70 2.60 -14.46
CA MET A 39 19.15 2.30 -15.78
C MET A 39 18.97 0.80 -16.02
N GLU A 40 19.20 -0.02 -14.99
CA GLU A 40 19.04 -1.46 -15.09
C GLU A 40 17.54 -1.82 -15.18
N GLY A 41 17.17 -2.56 -16.22
CA GLY A 41 15.79 -2.91 -16.56
C GLY A 41 14.88 -1.72 -16.91
N LYS A 42 15.44 -0.56 -17.28
CA LYS A 42 14.67 0.63 -17.71
C LYS A 42 14.86 0.94 -19.19
N GLU A 43 13.80 1.46 -19.81
CA GLU A 43 13.81 1.92 -21.20
C GLU A 43 14.42 3.32 -21.32
N VAL A 44 15.33 3.51 -22.28
CA VAL A 44 15.96 4.82 -22.57
C VAL A 44 14.93 5.88 -22.95
N ARG A 45 13.81 5.47 -23.56
CA ARG A 45 12.70 6.34 -23.98
C ARG A 45 12.02 7.06 -22.81
N PHE A 46 11.97 6.43 -21.65
CA PHE A 46 11.29 6.95 -20.46
C PHE A 46 12.29 7.46 -19.41
N GLY A 47 13.47 6.84 -19.33
CA GLY A 47 14.49 7.18 -18.34
C GLY A 47 14.06 6.82 -16.92
N ALA A 48 14.96 7.05 -15.95
CA ALA A 48 14.77 6.60 -14.58
C ALA A 48 13.55 7.20 -13.87
N GLY A 49 13.29 8.51 -14.08
CA GLY A 49 12.18 9.21 -13.47
C GLY A 49 10.82 8.69 -13.93
N LEU A 50 10.52 8.70 -15.23
CA LEU A 50 9.21 8.26 -15.72
C LEU A 50 8.98 6.77 -15.50
N SER A 51 10.03 5.94 -15.55
CA SER A 51 9.95 4.54 -15.13
C SER A 51 9.53 4.42 -13.67
N ALA A 52 10.20 5.10 -12.74
CA ALA A 52 9.84 5.06 -11.31
C ALA A 52 8.41 5.56 -11.04
N LEU A 53 7.98 6.62 -11.74
CA LEU A 53 6.61 7.13 -11.64
C LEU A 53 5.59 6.08 -12.09
N PHE A 54 5.85 5.41 -13.21
CA PHE A 54 4.95 4.38 -13.72
C PHE A 54 4.90 3.15 -12.81
N THR A 55 6.04 2.71 -12.26
CA THR A 55 6.10 1.64 -11.25
C THR A 55 5.17 1.94 -10.06
N VAL A 56 5.16 3.18 -9.58
CA VAL A 56 4.31 3.59 -8.44
C VAL A 56 2.84 3.68 -8.85
N ILE A 57 2.54 4.18 -10.05
CA ILE A 57 1.16 4.24 -10.55
C ILE A 57 0.59 2.84 -10.75
N THR A 58 1.29 1.94 -11.45
CA THR A 58 0.76 0.61 -11.76
C THR A 58 0.50 -0.21 -10.50
N THR A 59 1.34 -0.05 -9.47
CA THR A 59 1.19 -0.73 -8.18
C THR A 59 0.14 -0.10 -7.28
N ALA A 60 -0.01 1.23 -7.28
CA ALA A 60 -1.09 1.91 -6.58
C ALA A 60 -2.46 1.53 -7.18
N PHE A 61 -2.63 1.68 -8.50
CA PHE A 61 -3.89 1.37 -9.19
C PHE A 61 -4.10 -0.14 -9.42
N THR A 62 -3.18 -1.01 -8.99
CA THR A 62 -3.25 -2.47 -9.16
C THR A 62 -3.45 -2.93 -10.61
N THR A 63 -3.00 -2.11 -11.56
CA THR A 63 -3.18 -2.35 -13.01
C THR A 63 -2.32 -3.50 -13.52
N GLY A 64 -1.16 -3.74 -12.91
CA GLY A 64 -0.24 -4.83 -13.28
C GLY A 64 0.54 -4.62 -14.57
N SER A 65 0.45 -3.45 -15.21
CA SER A 65 1.28 -3.08 -16.36
C SER A 65 2.70 -2.73 -15.92
N VAL A 66 3.71 -3.12 -16.70
CA VAL A 66 5.12 -2.96 -16.31
C VAL A 66 5.86 -2.27 -17.46
N ASN A 67 6.53 -1.14 -17.19
CA ASN A 67 7.35 -0.40 -18.18
C ASN A 67 8.85 -0.48 -17.89
N ASN A 68 9.23 -1.00 -16.73
CA ASN A 68 10.59 -1.32 -16.32
C ASN A 68 10.54 -2.55 -15.44
N MET A 69 11.57 -3.40 -15.47
CA MET A 69 11.57 -4.57 -14.60
C MET A 69 11.54 -4.12 -13.14
N HIS A 70 10.65 -4.71 -12.34
CA HIS A 70 10.59 -4.39 -10.91
C HIS A 70 11.73 -5.06 -10.13
N ASP A 71 12.26 -6.17 -10.67
CA ASP A 71 13.39 -6.90 -10.07
C ASP A 71 14.71 -6.12 -10.18
N SER A 72 14.81 -5.21 -11.16
CA SER A 72 15.96 -4.35 -11.38
C SER A 72 15.92 -3.02 -10.61
N LEU A 73 14.89 -2.82 -9.78
CA LEU A 73 14.77 -1.61 -8.95
C LEU A 73 15.84 -1.62 -7.84
N THR A 74 16.21 -0.43 -7.38
CA THR A 74 17.03 -0.29 -6.18
C THR A 74 16.32 -0.93 -4.98
N PRO A 75 17.03 -1.44 -3.95
CA PRO A 75 16.38 -2.11 -2.83
C PRO A 75 15.30 -1.26 -2.15
N ILE A 76 15.55 0.05 -2.00
CA ILE A 76 14.59 1.02 -1.46
C ILE A 76 13.50 1.36 -2.49
N GLY A 77 13.85 1.40 -3.78
CA GLY A 77 12.92 1.65 -4.88
C GLY A 77 11.94 0.51 -5.14
N GLY A 78 12.33 -0.74 -4.85
CA GLY A 78 11.46 -1.91 -4.92
C GLY A 78 10.58 -2.10 -3.68
N LEU A 79 11.00 -1.60 -2.51
CA LEU A 79 10.19 -1.62 -1.29
C LEU A 79 8.89 -0.80 -1.44
N GLY A 80 8.94 0.36 -2.09
CA GLY A 80 7.77 1.20 -2.31
C GLY A 80 6.62 0.46 -3.04
N PRO A 81 6.86 -0.09 -4.25
CA PRO A 81 5.92 -0.92 -4.99
C PRO A 81 5.43 -2.15 -4.21
N MET A 82 6.31 -2.82 -3.45
CA MET A 82 5.90 -3.95 -2.61
C MET A 82 4.91 -3.53 -1.53
N VAL A 83 5.16 -2.42 -0.84
CA VAL A 83 4.24 -1.89 0.18
C VAL A 83 2.89 -1.51 -0.43
N LEU A 84 2.88 -0.89 -1.62
CA LEU A 84 1.65 -0.55 -2.33
C LEU A 84 0.83 -1.78 -2.70
N MET A 85 1.48 -2.82 -3.22
CA MET A 85 0.82 -4.09 -3.56
C MET A 85 0.30 -4.82 -2.32
N MET A 86 1.04 -4.79 -1.21
CA MET A 86 0.64 -5.43 0.05
C MET A 86 -0.54 -4.72 0.72
N LEU A 87 -0.57 -3.39 0.69
CA LEU A 87 -1.65 -2.62 1.27
C LEU A 87 -2.92 -2.66 0.40
N ASN A 88 -2.79 -2.55 -0.93
CA ASN A 88 -3.92 -2.53 -1.86
C ASN A 88 -5.01 -1.49 -1.48
N VAL A 89 -4.62 -0.34 -0.91
CA VAL A 89 -5.55 0.71 -0.45
C VAL A 89 -5.46 1.99 -1.29
N VAL A 90 -4.31 2.27 -1.91
CA VAL A 90 -4.02 3.59 -2.53
C VAL A 90 -4.53 3.63 -3.97
N PHE A 91 -5.63 4.33 -4.24
CA PHE A 91 -6.46 4.30 -5.46
C PHE A 91 -7.02 2.93 -5.83
N GLY A 92 -6.20 1.89 -5.82
CA GLY A 92 -6.55 0.51 -6.16
C GLY A 92 -7.13 0.37 -7.57
N GLY A 93 -7.52 -0.85 -7.90
CA GLY A 93 -8.20 -1.16 -9.16
C GLY A 93 -9.63 -0.66 -9.17
N GLU A 94 -10.29 -0.72 -10.32
CA GLU A 94 -11.70 -0.32 -10.44
C GLU A 94 -12.56 -1.04 -9.39
N GLY A 95 -13.14 -0.27 -8.47
CA GLY A 95 -14.05 -0.74 -7.42
C GLY A 95 -13.37 -1.39 -6.19
N VAL A 96 -12.32 -2.19 -6.39
CA VAL A 96 -11.69 -2.96 -5.29
C VAL A 96 -10.90 -2.10 -4.31
N GLY A 97 -10.24 -1.03 -4.80
CA GLY A 97 -9.48 -0.11 -3.95
C GLY A 97 -10.35 0.63 -2.94
N LEU A 98 -11.54 1.07 -3.38
CA LEU A 98 -12.49 1.79 -2.53
C LEU A 98 -13.13 0.86 -1.51
N MET A 99 -13.46 -0.39 -1.89
CA MET A 99 -13.96 -1.40 -0.97
C MET A 99 -12.96 -1.67 0.16
N ASN A 100 -11.69 -1.91 -0.20
CA ASN A 100 -10.64 -2.21 0.78
C ASN A 100 -10.38 -1.01 1.70
N LEU A 101 -10.34 0.21 1.14
CA LEU A 101 -10.20 1.43 1.93
C LEU A 101 -11.32 1.59 2.96
N LEU A 102 -12.58 1.32 2.59
CA LEU A 102 -13.70 1.42 3.53
C LEU A 102 -13.58 0.42 4.68
N ILE A 103 -13.13 -0.81 4.40
CA ILE A 103 -12.88 -1.83 5.42
C ILE A 103 -11.80 -1.34 6.41
N PHE A 104 -10.69 -0.77 5.91
CA PHE A 104 -9.66 -0.18 6.77
C PHE A 104 -10.18 1.01 7.59
N VAL A 105 -11.01 1.88 7.01
CA VAL A 105 -11.59 3.02 7.75
C VAL A 105 -12.49 2.53 8.89
N LEU A 106 -13.35 1.55 8.65
CA LEU A 106 -14.22 0.97 9.67
C LEU A 106 -13.41 0.32 10.80
N LEU A 107 -12.34 -0.40 10.44
CA LEU A 107 -11.41 -0.99 11.40
C LEU A 107 -10.66 0.08 12.23
N THR A 108 -10.22 1.18 11.61
CA THR A 108 -9.55 2.27 12.36
C THR A 108 -10.50 3.00 13.32
N VAL A 109 -11.75 3.23 12.93
CA VAL A 109 -12.78 3.81 13.80
C VAL A 109 -13.09 2.87 14.96
N PHE A 110 -13.15 1.57 14.70
CA PHE A 110 -13.32 0.56 15.74
C PHE A 110 -12.19 0.61 16.78
N ILE A 111 -10.93 0.60 16.33
CA ILE A 111 -9.77 0.67 17.24
C ILE A 111 -9.74 2.00 18.00
N CYS A 112 -9.98 3.14 17.34
CA CYS A 112 -10.01 4.45 18.00
C CYS A 112 -11.12 4.54 19.04
N SER A 113 -12.30 3.98 18.77
CA SER A 113 -13.43 4.02 19.70
C SER A 113 -13.16 3.14 20.93
N LEU A 114 -12.55 1.97 20.73
CA LEU A 114 -12.12 1.08 21.82
C LEU A 114 -11.07 1.75 22.72
N MET A 115 -10.11 2.50 22.15
CA MET A 115 -9.11 3.26 22.91
C MET A 115 -9.72 4.37 23.78
N VAL A 116 -10.82 4.98 23.32
CA VAL A 116 -11.56 6.02 24.06
C VAL A 116 -12.58 5.41 25.04
N GLY A 117 -12.84 4.10 24.96
CA GLY A 117 -13.85 3.40 25.77
C GLY A 117 -15.29 3.68 25.32
N LYS A 118 -15.49 4.07 24.07
CA LYS A 118 -16.81 4.36 23.47
C LYS A 118 -17.21 3.29 22.46
N THR A 119 -18.52 3.17 22.25
CA THR A 119 -19.06 2.32 21.18
C THR A 119 -18.62 2.84 19.81
N PRO A 120 -18.21 1.97 18.88
CA PRO A 120 -17.77 2.37 17.55
C PRO A 120 -18.94 2.89 16.73
N GLU A 121 -18.83 4.13 16.26
CA GLU A 121 -19.83 4.80 15.44
C GLU A 121 -19.21 5.30 14.13
N TYR A 122 -19.74 4.84 13.00
CA TYR A 122 -19.41 5.37 11.68
C TYR A 122 -20.64 6.08 11.12
N LEU A 123 -20.52 7.36 10.75
CA LEU A 123 -21.64 8.18 10.24
C LEU A 123 -22.87 8.21 11.19
N ASN A 124 -22.64 8.20 12.51
CA ASN A 124 -23.67 8.13 13.56
C ASN A 124 -24.49 6.83 13.56
N MET A 125 -24.03 5.79 12.86
CA MET A 125 -24.59 4.45 12.95
C MET A 125 -23.69 3.58 13.84
N PRO A 126 -24.25 2.89 14.85
CA PRO A 126 -23.47 1.96 15.67
C PRO A 126 -23.07 0.74 14.84
N ILE A 127 -21.79 0.37 14.90
CA ILE A 127 -21.28 -0.82 14.20
C ILE A 127 -21.54 -2.05 15.06
N GLY A 128 -22.23 -3.05 14.50
CA GLY A 128 -22.56 -4.29 15.19
C GLY A 128 -21.39 -5.29 15.26
N ALA A 129 -21.44 -6.23 16.22
CA ALA A 129 -20.44 -7.29 16.35
C ALA A 129 -20.31 -8.16 15.07
N ARG A 130 -21.44 -8.43 14.42
CA ARG A 130 -21.50 -9.18 13.14
C ARG A 130 -20.82 -8.46 11.99
N GLU A 131 -20.87 -7.12 11.95
CA GLU A 131 -20.22 -6.33 10.89
C GLU A 131 -18.70 -6.35 11.07
N ASN A 132 -18.24 -6.22 12.32
CA ASN A 132 -16.82 -6.34 12.65
C ASN A 132 -16.24 -7.71 12.30
N GLU A 133 -16.99 -8.78 12.53
CA GLU A 133 -16.59 -10.14 12.14
C GLU A 133 -16.40 -10.28 10.62
N MET A 134 -17.30 -9.69 9.82
CA MET A 134 -17.21 -9.71 8.37
C MET A 134 -16.02 -8.88 7.84
N TYR A 135 -15.69 -7.75 8.49
CA TYR A 135 -14.49 -6.97 8.15
C TYR A 135 -13.22 -7.77 8.41
N CYS A 136 -13.11 -8.42 9.57
CA CYS A 136 -11.98 -9.29 9.92
C CYS A 136 -11.80 -10.45 8.94
N LEU A 137 -12.89 -11.06 8.48
CA LEU A 137 -12.86 -12.12 7.47
C LEU A 137 -12.39 -11.58 6.11
N SER A 138 -12.89 -10.42 5.69
CA SER A 138 -12.50 -9.81 4.41
C SER A 138 -11.01 -9.47 4.34
N LEU A 139 -10.43 -8.99 5.46
CA LEU A 139 -9.00 -8.70 5.59
C LEU A 139 -8.14 -9.97 5.62
N SER A 140 -8.69 -11.10 6.04
CA SER A 140 -8.00 -12.38 6.06
C SER A 140 -7.90 -13.02 4.66
N HIS A 141 -8.77 -12.62 3.73
CA HIS A 141 -8.77 -13.15 2.37
C HIS A 141 -7.71 -12.51 1.47
N THR A 142 -7.25 -11.28 1.76
CA THR A 142 -6.12 -10.67 1.05
C THR A 142 -4.84 -11.46 1.36
N PRO A 143 -4.28 -12.21 0.38
CA PRO A 143 -3.33 -13.28 0.65
C PRO A 143 -1.93 -12.81 1.07
N ASN A 144 -1.64 -11.51 1.01
CA ASN A 144 -0.26 -10.99 1.06
C ASN A 144 0.13 -10.31 2.38
N PHE A 145 -0.78 -10.21 3.36
CA PHE A 145 -0.46 -9.73 4.70
C PHE A 145 -0.89 -10.79 5.71
N ASN A 146 0.09 -11.49 6.28
CA ASN A 146 -0.13 -12.60 7.22
C ASN A 146 -0.59 -12.04 8.58
N PHE A 147 -1.83 -11.55 8.64
CA PHE A 147 -2.51 -11.16 9.87
C PHE A 147 -3.26 -12.33 10.51
N SER A 148 -2.78 -13.56 10.30
CA SER A 148 -3.26 -14.77 10.98
C SER A 148 -3.22 -14.64 12.50
N ILE A 149 -2.35 -13.77 13.03
CA ILE A 149 -2.26 -13.46 14.47
C ILE A 149 -3.38 -12.50 14.94
N PHE A 150 -3.86 -11.58 14.11
CA PHE A 150 -4.90 -10.63 14.53
C PHE A 150 -6.30 -11.19 14.32
N SER A 151 -6.54 -12.01 13.30
CA SER A 151 -7.83 -12.67 13.13
C SER A 151 -8.09 -13.73 14.20
N THR A 152 -7.12 -14.56 14.56
CA THR A 152 -7.30 -15.57 15.61
C THR A 152 -7.39 -14.96 17.02
N CYS A 153 -6.55 -13.97 17.33
CA CYS A 153 -6.52 -13.37 18.67
C CYS A 153 -7.74 -12.45 18.95
N PHE A 154 -8.30 -11.79 17.93
CA PHE A 154 -9.54 -11.00 18.10
C PHE A 154 -10.82 -11.84 17.98
N TYR A 155 -10.86 -12.89 17.15
CA TYR A 155 -12.02 -13.78 17.07
C TYR A 155 -12.23 -14.54 18.40
N ASP A 156 -11.16 -15.00 19.04
CA ASP A 156 -11.22 -15.62 20.36
C ASP A 156 -11.62 -14.65 21.49
N SER A 157 -11.33 -13.36 21.34
CA SER A 157 -11.68 -12.34 22.34
C SER A 157 -13.17 -11.97 22.36
N TRP A 158 -13.94 -12.35 21.33
CA TRP A 158 -15.37 -12.04 21.21
C TRP A 158 -16.29 -13.28 21.18
N SER A 159 -15.70 -14.49 21.24
CA SER A 159 -16.41 -15.77 21.44
C SER A 159 -16.79 -16.02 22.92
N LYS A 160 -16.46 -15.09 23.83
CA LYS A 160 -16.78 -15.14 25.26
C LYS A 160 -17.71 -14.01 25.67
#